data_AF-A0A7K4AA45-F1
#
_entry.id   AF-A0A7K4AA45-F1
#
_cell.length_a   1.000
_cell.length_b   1.000
_cell.length_c   1.000
_cell.angle_alpha   90.00
_cell.angle_beta   90.00
_cell.angle_gamma   90.00
#
_symmetry.space_group_name_H-M   'P 1'
#
loop_
_entity.id
_entity.type
_entity.pdbx_description
1 polymer ?
#
loop_
_entity_poly.entity_id
_entity_poly.type
_entity_poly.pdbx_seq_one_letter_code
_entity_poly.pdbx_strand_id
1 'polypeptide(L)' 'MEETLCNVEFIKENNDYIARVQSEIGGLREYRSSSLEEVLEQVIIDLQEEFETAG' A
#
# COMPACT_ATOMS: atom_id res chain seq x y z
N MET A 1 15.72 6.34 17.40
CA MET A 1 15.84 5.34 16.32
C MET A 1 14.56 5.50 15.53
N GLU A 2 14.64 5.84 14.24
CA GLU A 2 13.44 5.95 13.41
C GLU A 2 13.02 4.52 13.03
N GLU A 3 11.89 4.06 13.55
CA GLU A 3 11.30 2.78 13.16
C GLU A 3 10.45 3.00 11.91
N THR A 4 10.68 2.17 10.89
CA THR A 4 9.88 2.20 9.67
C THR A 4 8.58 1.45 9.93
N LEU A 5 7.45 2.15 9.93
CA LEU A 5 6.13 1.55 10.19
C LEU A 5 5.62 0.73 9.00
N CYS A 6 5.79 1.25 7.79
CA CYS A 6 5.49 0.56 6.56
C CYS A 6 6.38 1.07 5.42
N ASN A 7 6.56 0.24 4.40
CA ASN A 7 7.15 0.61 3.13
C ASN A 7 6.10 0.48 2.04
N VAL A 8 6.00 1.49 1.17
CA VAL A 8 5.04 1.52 0.07
C VAL A 8 5.77 1.81 -1.22
N GLU A 9 5.65 0.92 -2.20
CA GLU A 9 6.26 1.04 -3.52
C GLU A 9 5.18 1.10 -4.60
N PHE A 10 5.25 2.08 -5.49
CA PHE A 10 4.40 2.17 -6.67
C PHE A 10 5.22 1.91 -7.93
N ILE A 11 4.78 0.97 -8.74
CA ILE A 11 5.47 0.46 -9.92
C ILE A 11 4.53 0.63 -11.12
N LYS A 12 4.99 1.29 -12.18
CA LYS A 12 4.32 1.25 -13.48
C LYS A 12 4.83 0.06 -14.27
N GLU A 13 3.97 -0.89 -14.58
CA GLU A 13 4.32 -2.06 -15.38
C GLU A 13 3.36 -2.18 -16.57
N ASN A 14 3.89 -2.05 -17.79
CA ASN A 14 3.09 -2.01 -19.02
C ASN A 14 1.96 -0.96 -18.94
N ASN A 15 0.71 -1.42 -18.97
CA ASN A 15 -0.49 -0.59 -18.92
C ASN A 15 -1.09 -0.50 -17.51
N ASP A 16 -0.52 -1.20 -16.52
CA ASP A 16 -1.01 -1.27 -15.15
C ASP A 16 -0.10 -0.51 -14.18
N TYR A 17 -0.67 -0.16 -13.03
CA TYR A 17 0.00 0.36 -11.85
C TYR A 17 -0.09 -0.71 -10.78
N ILE A 18 1.02 -0.96 -10.10
CA ILE A 18 1.13 -1.94 -9.03
C ILE A 18 1.59 -1.19 -7.79
N ALA A 19 0.91 -1.37 -6.66
CA ALA A 19 1.41 -0.93 -5.37
C ALA A 19 1.76 -2.13 -4.50
N ARG A 20 2.88 -2.04 -3.79
CA ARG A 20 3.31 -3.00 -2.77
C ARG A 20 3.40 -2.31 -1.43
N VAL A 21 2.57 -2.74 -0.50
CA VAL A 21 2.59 -2.27 0.89
C VAL A 21 3.21 -3.37 1.73
N GLN A 22 4.28 -3.05 2.45
CA GLN A 22 4.94 -3.94 3.38
C GLN A 22 4.92 -3.30 4.76
N SER A 23 4.11 -3.84 5.67
CA SER A 23 4.11 -3.45 7.08
C SER A 23 4.47 -4.64 7.96
N GLU A 24 4.78 -4.37 9.22
CA GLU A 24 5.06 -5.42 10.21
C GLU A 24 3.80 -6.19 10.60
N ILE A 25 2.65 -5.49 10.70
CA ILE A 25 1.39 -6.03 11.20
C ILE A 25 0.63 -6.81 10.12
N GLY A 26 0.46 -6.23 8.93
CA GLY A 26 -0.33 -6.86 7.86
C GLY A 26 0.50 -7.46 6.73
N GLY A 27 1.82 -7.59 6.89
CA GLY A 27 2.69 -8.27 5.93
C GLY A 27 2.79 -7.57 4.57
N LEU A 28 3.00 -8.37 3.51
CA LEU A 28 3.10 -7.89 2.13
C LEU A 28 1.73 -7.93 1.45
N ARG A 29 1.29 -6.79 0.92
CA ARG A 29 0.04 -6.61 0.17
C ARG A 29 0.33 -6.00 -1.19
N GLU A 30 -0.28 -6.54 -2.25
CA GLU A 30 -0.10 -6.05 -3.62
C GLU A 30 -1.45 -5.64 -4.22
N TYR A 31 -1.51 -4.42 -4.77
CA TYR A 31 -2.67 -3.86 -5.45
C TYR A 31 -2.30 -3.61 -6.92
N ARG A 32 -3.23 -3.86 -7.83
CA ARG A 32 -3.01 -3.67 -9.27
C ARG A 32 -4.25 -3.12 -9.96
N SER A 33 -4.09 -2.03 -10.71
CA SER A 33 -5.11 -1.52 -11.62
C SER A 33 -4.48 -0.76 -12.79
N SER A 34 -5.22 -0.66 -13.89
CA SER A 34 -4.88 0.22 -15.00
C SER A 34 -5.00 1.71 -14.65
N SER A 35 -5.73 2.05 -13.58
CA SER A 35 -5.86 3.40 -13.04
C SER A 35 -4.99 3.60 -11.81
N LEU A 36 -4.15 4.64 -11.82
CA LEU A 36 -3.33 5.00 -10.66
C LEU A 36 -4.20 5.42 -9.47
N GLU A 37 -5.30 6.13 -9.72
CA GLU A 37 -6.21 6.62 -8.69
C GLU A 37 -6.83 5.49 -7.89
N GLU A 38 -7.22 4.39 -8.56
CA GLU A 38 -7.74 3.21 -7.86
C GLU A 38 -6.67 2.54 -6.98
N VAL A 39 -5.44 2.39 -7.48
CA VAL A 39 -4.35 1.80 -6.70
C VAL A 39 -4.04 2.66 -5.48
N LEU A 40 -4.04 3.99 -5.62
CA LEU A 40 -3.83 4.92 -4.52
C LEU A 40 -4.95 4.82 -3.48
N GLU A 41 -6.21 4.80 -3.92
CA GLU A 41 -7.36 4.66 -3.02
C GLU A 41 -7.27 3.37 -2.20
N GLN A 42 -6.98 2.24 -2.86
CA GLN A 42 -6.82 0.96 -2.16
C GLN A 42 -5.70 0.98 -1.13
N VAL A 43 -4.55 1.57 -1.46
CA VAL A 43 -3.42 1.70 -0.52
C VAL A 43 -3.80 2.60 0.67
N ILE A 44 -4.48 3.72 0.43
CA ILE A 44 -4.87 4.64 1.50
C ILE A 44 -5.86 3.99 2.44
N ILE A 45 -6.89 3.33 1.91
CA ILE A 45 -7.89 2.62 2.72
C ILE A 45 -7.20 1.55 3.58
N ASP A 46 -6.34 0.74 2.99
CA ASP A 46 -5.62 -0.33 3.68
C ASP A 46 -4.73 0.20 4.82
N LEU A 47 -3.96 1.26 4.55
CA LEU A 47 -3.13 1.88 5.59
C LEU A 47 -3.99 2.52 6.68
N GLN A 48 -5.10 3.17 6.33
CA GLN A 48 -6.03 3.71 7.32
C GLN A 48 -6.59 2.61 8.20
N GLU A 49 -7.11 1.52 7.64
CA GLU A 49 -7.62 0.39 8.41
C GLU A 49 -6.55 -0.21 9.33
N GLU A 50 -5.32 -0.37 8.83
CA GLU A 50 -4.20 -0.91 9.62
C GLU A 50 -3.81 0.01 10.78
N PHE A 51 -3.70 1.32 10.55
CA PHE A 51 -3.29 2.27 11.57
C PHE A 51 -4.42 2.72 12.52
N GLU A 52 -5.67 2.73 12.08
CA GLU A 52 -6.84 2.98 12.94
C GLU A 52 -7.14 1.79 13.85
N THR A 53 -6.86 0.56 13.40
CA THR A 53 -7.01 -0.64 14.25
C THR A 53 -5.89 -0.77 15.29
N ALA A 54 -4.76 -0.08 15.09
CA ALA A 54 -3.64 -0.06 16.03
C ALA A 54 -3.80 0.97 17.18
N GLY A 55 -4.90 1.73 17.22
CA GLY A 55 -5.20 2.79 18.20
C GLY A 55 -6.08 2.36 19.38
#